data_AF-A0A1M5GG24-F1
#
_entry.id   AF-A0A1M5GG24-F1
#
_cell.length_a   1.000
_cell.length_b   1.000
_cell.length_c   1.000
_cell.angle_alpha   90.00
_cell.angle_beta   90.00
_cell.angle_gamma   90.00
#
_symmetry.space_group_name_H-M   'P 1'
#
loop_
_entity.id
_entity.type
_entity.pdbx_description
1 polymer ?
#
loop_
_entity_poly.entity_id
_entity_poly.type
_entity_poly.pdbx_seq_one_letter_code
_entity_poly.pdbx_strand_id
1 'polypeptide(L)'
;MKNSALKGALGALAVVGVALIAKKAIQRKRFIKGIFNEYGIKERSPFGLADKIREMNDEQYQELKGKFKKEFASRCCRKDNTVEA
;
A
#
# COMPACT_ATOMS: atom_id res chain seq x y z
N MET A 1 -44.04 -6.48 -2.56
CA MET A 1 -42.77 -7.24 -2.64
C MET A 1 -41.75 -6.46 -3.48
N LYS A 2 -40.74 -5.82 -2.88
CA LYS A 2 -39.64 -5.13 -3.60
C LYS A 2 -38.29 -5.29 -2.86
N ASN A 3 -37.90 -6.50 -2.48
CA ASN A 3 -36.67 -6.72 -1.70
C ASN A 3 -35.69 -7.73 -2.32
N SER A 4 -36.04 -8.39 -3.44
CA SER A 4 -35.21 -9.46 -4.02
C SER A 4 -34.00 -8.91 -4.80
N ALA A 5 -34.19 -7.86 -5.60
CA ALA A 5 -33.12 -7.24 -6.39
C ALA A 5 -32.05 -6.54 -5.53
N LEU A 6 -32.46 -5.89 -4.43
CA LEU A 6 -31.55 -5.22 -3.49
C LEU A 6 -30.64 -6.21 -2.75
N LYS A 7 -31.15 -7.39 -2.37
CA LYS A 7 -30.33 -8.45 -1.74
C LYS A 7 -29.30 -9.04 -2.72
N GLY A 8 -29.67 -9.22 -3.98
CA GLY A 8 -28.73 -9.65 -5.03
C GLY A 8 -27.64 -8.60 -5.32
N ALA A 9 -28.02 -7.32 -5.39
CA ALA A 9 -27.08 -6.22 -5.64
C ALA A 9 -26.08 -6.01 -4.49
N LEU A 10 -26.53 -6.12 -3.23
CA LEU A 10 -25.64 -6.03 -2.06
C LEU A 10 -24.65 -7.20 -1.98
N GLY A 11 -25.08 -8.42 -2.32
CA GLY A 11 -24.19 -9.57 -2.42
C GLY A 11 -23.10 -9.38 -3.48
N ALA A 12 -23.46 -8.87 -4.66
CA ALA A 12 -22.51 -8.59 -5.74
C ALA A 12 -21.50 -7.48 -5.36
N LEU A 13 -21.95 -6.39 -4.72
CA LEU A 13 -21.07 -5.31 -4.26
C LEU A 13 -20.06 -5.76 -3.21
N ALA A 14 -20.47 -6.63 -2.28
CA ALA A 14 -19.57 -7.18 -1.27
C ALA A 14 -18.44 -8.01 -1.90
N VAL A 15 -18.77 -8.86 -2.89
CA VAL A 15 -17.77 -9.67 -3.60
C VAL A 15 -16.79 -8.79 -4.39
N VAL A 16 -17.29 -7.77 -5.09
CA VAL A 16 -16.44 -6.80 -5.80
C VAL A 16 -15.55 -6.03 -4.82
N GLY A 17 -16.08 -5.61 -3.68
CA GLY A 17 -15.33 -4.94 -2.61
C GLY A 17 -14.17 -5.79 -2.09
N VAL A 18 -14.43 -7.07 -1.76
CA VAL A 18 -13.40 -8.02 -1.31
C VAL A 18 -12.35 -8.24 -2.40
N ALA A 19 -12.76 -8.39 -3.67
CA ALA A 19 -11.85 -8.56 -4.79
C ALA A 19 -10.90 -7.36 -4.98
N LEU A 20 -11.40 -6.13 -4.81
CA LEU A 20 -10.58 -4.91 -4.88
C LEU A 20 -9.55 -4.84 -3.74
N ILE A 21 -9.95 -5.20 -2.51
CA ILE A 21 -9.04 -5.24 -1.36
C ILE A 21 -7.97 -6.31 -1.57
N ALA A 22 -8.37 -7.51 -1.99
CA ALA A 22 -7.44 -8.61 -2.28
C ALA A 22 -6.45 -8.24 -3.38
N LYS A 23 -6.93 -7.64 -4.48
CA LYS A 23 -6.06 -7.16 -5.58
C LYS A 23 -5.04 -6.14 -5.07
N LYS A 24 -5.48 -5.18 -4.23
CA LYS A 24 -4.61 -4.16 -3.63
C LYS A 24 -3.59 -4.75 -2.66
N ALA A 25 -3.97 -5.74 -1.85
CA ALA A 25 -3.06 -6.44 -0.95
C ALA A 25 -1.98 -7.22 -1.72
N ILE A 26 -2.36 -7.89 -2.82
CA ILE A 26 -1.43 -8.60 -3.70
C ILE A 26 -0.44 -7.64 -4.35
N GLN A 27 -0.89 -6.49 -4.85
CA GLN A 27 -0.01 -5.46 -5.41
C GLN A 27 1.03 -4.98 -4.39
N ARG A 28 0.58 -4.61 -3.18
CA ARG A 28 1.48 -4.17 -2.09
C ARG A 28 2.47 -5.24 -1.66
N LYS A 29 2.03 -6.51 -1.59
CA LYS A 29 2.93 -7.64 -1.26
C LYS A 29 4.01 -7.83 -2.33
N ARG A 30 3.66 -7.69 -3.61
CA ARG A 30 4.64 -7.77 -4.72
C ARG A 30 5.61 -6.60 -4.68
N PHE A 31 5.13 -5.39 -4.40
CA PHE A 31 5.98 -4.21 -4.24
C PHE A 31 7.01 -4.39 -3.12
N ILE A 32 6.57 -4.74 -1.90
CA ILE A 32 7.50 -4.95 -0.76
C ILE A 32 8.51 -6.04 -1.08
N LYS A 33 8.07 -7.15 -1.69
CA LYS A 33 8.98 -8.23 -2.10
C LYS A 33 10.00 -7.77 -3.14
N GLY A 34 9.59 -6.91 -4.08
CA GLY A 34 10.46 -6.28 -5.08
C GLY A 34 11.54 -5.43 -4.40
N ILE A 35 11.15 -4.54 -3.49
CA ILE A 35 12.07 -3.74 -2.69
C ILE A 35 13.04 -4.63 -1.90
N PHE A 36 12.56 -5.69 -1.25
CA PHE A 36 13.43 -6.54 -0.45
C PHE A 36 14.46 -7.28 -1.30
N ASN A 37 14.09 -7.67 -2.52
CA ASN A 37 15.03 -8.25 -3.47
C ASN A 37 16.01 -7.19 -4.03
N GLU A 38 15.53 -5.98 -4.36
CA GLU A 38 16.34 -4.89 -4.93
C GLU A 38 17.42 -4.40 -3.95
N TYR A 39 17.07 -4.25 -2.67
CA TYR A 39 17.99 -3.78 -1.63
C TYR A 39 18.72 -4.93 -0.91
N GLY A 40 18.59 -6.17 -1.42
CA GLY A 40 19.32 -7.33 -0.90
C GLY A 40 18.98 -7.71 0.55
N ILE A 41 17.76 -7.40 1.00
CA ILE A 41 17.32 -7.64 2.37
C ILE A 41 17.14 -9.15 2.57
N LYS A 42 18.12 -9.81 3.20
CA LYS A 42 18.15 -11.26 3.45
C LYS A 42 16.94 -11.72 4.27
N GLU A 43 16.55 -10.92 5.27
CA GLU A 43 15.41 -11.22 6.12
C GLU A 43 14.17 -10.43 5.66
N ARG A 44 13.13 -11.15 5.22
CA ARG A 44 11.88 -10.51 4.79
C ARG A 44 11.01 -10.09 5.99
N SER A 45 11.60 -9.34 6.92
CA SER A 45 10.95 -8.84 8.12
C SER A 45 11.00 -7.30 8.16
N PRO A 46 10.09 -6.66 8.93
CA PRO A 46 10.15 -5.22 9.18
C PRO A 46 11.48 -4.79 9.79
N PHE A 47 12.09 -5.66 10.60
CA PHE A 47 13.40 -5.44 11.19
C PHE A 47 14.51 -5.49 10.15
N GLY A 48 14.50 -6.47 9.24
CA GLY A 48 15.45 -6.52 8.13
C GLY A 48 15.40 -5.27 7.24
N LEU A 49 14.21 -4.70 7.01
CA LEU A 49 14.08 -3.40 6.34
C LEU A 49 14.65 -2.24 7.17
N ALA A 50 14.34 -2.19 8.47
CA ALA A 50 14.85 -1.15 9.35
C ALA A 50 16.39 -1.18 9.46
N ASP A 51 16.97 -2.38 9.53
CA ASP A 51 18.41 -2.58 9.56
C ASP A 51 19.05 -2.13 8.24
N LYS A 52 18.44 -2.47 7.10
CA LYS A 52 18.90 -1.95 5.81
C LYS A 52 18.81 -0.42 5.73
N ILE A 53 17.75 0.18 6.28
CA ILE A 53 17.60 1.64 6.33
C ILE A 53 18.71 2.28 7.17
N ARG A 54 19.14 1.65 8.27
CA ARG A 54 20.27 2.13 9.08
C ARG A 54 21.60 2.08 8.33
N GLU A 55 21.75 1.15 7.39
CA GLU A 55 22.93 1.01 6.55
C GLU A 55 22.92 1.93 5.31
N MET A 56 21.77 2.52 4.96
CA MET A 56 21.62 3.35 3.76
C MET A 56 22.05 4.80 4.01
N ASN A 57 22.60 5.43 2.97
CA ASN A 57 22.87 6.87 2.96
C ASN A 57 21.57 7.68 2.74
N ASP A 58 21.59 8.97 3.06
CA ASP A 58 20.42 9.85 2.97
C ASP A 58 19.76 9.84 1.58
N GLU A 59 20.55 9.84 0.50
CA GLU A 59 20.01 9.81 -0.87
C GLU A 59 19.25 8.51 -1.16
N GLN A 60 19.84 7.37 -0.80
CA GLN A 60 19.22 6.05 -0.98
C GLN A 60 17.96 5.91 -0.11
N TYR A 61 18.00 6.46 1.09
CA TYR A 61 16.86 6.50 1.98
C TYR A 61 15.72 7.37 1.42
N GLN A 62 16.01 8.57 0.89
CA GLN A 62 14.98 9.43 0.29
C GLN A 62 14.37 8.79 -0.95
N GLU A 63 15.16 8.10 -1.78
CA GLU A 63 14.66 7.37 -2.94
C GLU A 63 13.70 6.24 -2.52
N LEU A 64 14.12 5.42 -1.56
CA LEU A 64 13.31 4.35 -1.00
C LEU A 64 12.01 4.89 -0.42
N LYS A 65 12.10 5.96 0.39
CA LYS A 65 10.96 6.66 0.97
C LYS A 65 10.01 7.19 -0.11
N GLY A 66 10.54 7.71 -1.21
CA GLY A 66 9.77 8.14 -2.39
C GLY A 66 9.00 6.99 -3.04
N LYS A 67 9.63 5.82 -3.23
CA LYS A 67 8.99 4.60 -3.75
C LYS A 67 7.83 4.15 -2.85
N PHE A 68 8.05 4.07 -1.53
CA PHE A 68 6.98 3.74 -0.57
C PHE A 68 5.87 4.78 -0.55
N LYS A 69 6.20 6.08 -0.57
CA LYS A 69 5.19 7.15 -0.60
C LYS A 69 4.33 7.05 -1.86
N LYS A 70 4.91 6.72 -3.02
CA LYS A 70 4.16 6.55 -4.28
C LYS A 70 3.21 5.35 -4.24
N GLU A 71 3.67 4.20 -3.76
CA GLU A 71 2.87 2.95 -3.72
C GLU A 71 1.78 2.98 -2.62
N PHE A 72 2.10 3.57 -1.47
CA PHE A 72 1.21 3.59 -0.31
C PHE A 72 0.40 4.88 -0.19
N ALA A 73 0.66 5.91 -1.01
CA ALA A 73 -0.17 7.11 -1.07
C ALA A 73 -1.62 6.73 -1.39
N SER A 74 -2.46 6.69 -0.36
CA SER A 74 -3.89 6.64 -0.55
C SER A 74 -4.39 8.04 -0.92
N ARG A 75 -5.25 8.12 -1.94
CA ARG A 75 -6.06 9.33 -2.21
C ARG A 75 -7.10 9.63 -1.11
N CYS A 76 -7.22 8.78 -0.09
CA CYS A 76 -8.08 9.03 1.06
C CYS A 76 -7.42 10.07 1.97
N CYS A 77 -8.19 11.11 2.33
CA CYS A 77 -7.74 12.28 3.08
C CYS A 77 -6.66 13.09 2.34
N ARG A 78 -6.99 13.66 1.17
CA ARG A 78 -6.32 14.90 0.74
C ARG A 78 -6.60 15.94 1.82
N LYS A 79 -5.63 16.21 2.70
CA LYS A 79 -5.59 17.51 3.37
C LYS A 79 -5.27 18.50 2.26
N ASP A 80 -6.30 19.15 1.73
CA ASP A 80 -6.09 20.43 1.07
C ASP A 80 -5.30 21.28 2.06
N ASN A 81 -4.09 21.68 1.64
CA ASN A 81 -3.22 22.51 2.46
C ASN A 81 -3.86 23.89 2.57
N THR A 82 -4.71 24.08 3.57
CA THR A 82 -4.91 25.39 4.19
C THR A 82 -4.09 25.40 5.48
N VAL A 83 -2.78 25.53 5.31
CA VAL A 83 -1.94 26.12 6.36
C VAL A 83 -1.62 27.50 5.80
N GLU A 84 -2.46 28.49 6.15
CA GLU A 84 -2.03 29.88 6.10
C GLU A 84 -1.05 30.12 7.24
N ALA A 85 -0.07 30.97 6.95
CA ALA A 85 1.16 31.21 7.69
C ALA A 85 0.96 31.87 9.06
#